data_AF-A0A7I7PD25-F1
#
_entry.id   AF-A0A7I7PD25-F1
#
_cell.length_a   1.000
_cell.length_b   1.000
_cell.length_c   1.000
_cell.angle_alpha   90.00
_cell.angle_beta   90.00
_cell.angle_gamma   90.00
#
_symmetry.space_group_name_H-M   'P 1'
#
loop_
_entity.id
_entity.type
_entity.pdbx_description
1 polymer ?
#
loop_
_entity_poly.entity_id
_entity_poly.type
_entity_poly.pdbx_seq_one_letter_code
_entity_poly.pdbx_strand_id
1 'polypeptide(L)'
;MTVLGPGDRITVAADAAQDLHRPTFEVLILGGRPIREPVFHYGPFVMNTKVEVIQALEDFQAGKFGDIPPDALMPHSYGRTPSV
;
A
#
# COMPACT_ATOMS: atom_id res chain seq x y z
N MET A 1 -2.10 -17.32 -0.69
CA MET A 1 -0.97 -16.80 0.11
C MET A 1 0.16 -17.81 0.02
N THR A 2 1.19 -17.53 -0.77
CA THR A 2 2.39 -18.38 -0.76
C THR A 2 3.40 -17.77 0.18
N VAL A 3 3.98 -18.59 1.06
CA VAL A 3 5.17 -18.24 1.83
C VAL A 3 6.30 -18.95 1.12
N LEU A 4 7.20 -18.18 0.51
CA LEU A 4 8.40 -18.75 -0.08
C LEU A 4 9.32 -19.18 1.06
N GLY A 5 9.73 -20.46 1.04
CA GLY A 5 10.72 -20.99 1.96
C GLY A 5 12.13 -20.44 1.68
N PRO A 6 13.15 -20.92 2.40
CA PRO A 6 14.54 -20.59 2.12
C PRO A 6 14.88 -20.89 0.65
N GLY A 7 15.51 -19.94 -0.02
CA GLY A 7 15.89 -20.03 -1.43
C GLY A 7 16.39 -18.68 -1.93
N ASP A 8 17.19 -18.72 -2.98
CA ASP A 8 17.77 -17.55 -3.66
C ASP A 8 17.07 -17.24 -4.99
N ARG A 9 16.11 -18.07 -5.40
CA ARG A 9 15.43 -17.99 -6.68
C ARG A 9 13.90 -18.01 -6.56
N ILE A 10 13.25 -17.13 -7.30
CA ILE A 10 11.81 -17.14 -7.56
C ILE A 10 11.61 -17.50 -9.04
N THR A 11 10.76 -18.48 -9.33
CA THR A 11 10.35 -18.84 -10.70
C THR A 11 8.87 -18.55 -10.85
N VAL A 12 8.51 -17.75 -11.86
CA VAL A 12 7.13 -17.38 -12.16
C VAL A 12 6.86 -17.73 -13.63
N ALA A 13 5.76 -18.42 -13.90
CA ALA A 13 5.34 -18.79 -15.24
C ALA A 13 3.84 -18.58 -15.40
N ALA A 14 3.42 -18.12 -16.57
CA ALA A 14 2.02 -18.14 -16.97
C ALA A 14 1.63 -19.55 -17.44
N ASP A 15 0.34 -19.87 -17.36
CA ASP A 15 -0.20 -21.11 -17.95
C ASP A 15 -0.14 -21.04 -19.49
N ALA A 16 -0.01 -22.20 -20.13
CA ALA A 16 0.05 -22.35 -21.58
C ALA A 16 -1.23 -21.85 -22.27
N ALA A 17 -2.36 -21.85 -21.56
CA ALA A 17 -3.62 -21.25 -22.01
C ALA A 17 -4.07 -20.16 -21.03
N GLN A 18 -4.38 -18.97 -21.56
CA GLN A 18 -4.98 -17.86 -20.81
C GLN A 18 -6.39 -17.60 -21.32
N ASP A 19 -7.26 -17.08 -20.45
CA ASP A 19 -8.56 -16.55 -20.88
C ASP A 19 -8.32 -15.41 -21.88
N LEU A 20 -9.04 -15.43 -23.01
CA LEU A 20 -8.95 -14.41 -24.04
C LEU A 20 -9.27 -13.00 -23.52
N HIS A 21 -10.06 -12.90 -22.45
CA HIS A 21 -10.40 -11.63 -21.81
C HIS A 21 -9.33 -11.13 -20.82
N ARG A 22 -8.32 -11.95 -20.51
CA ARG A 22 -7.16 -11.59 -19.67
C ARG A 22 -5.86 -12.17 -20.25
N PRO A 23 -5.38 -11.62 -21.38
CA PRO A 23 -4.22 -12.16 -22.10
C PRO A 23 -2.88 -11.79 -21.45
N THR A 24 -2.86 -10.82 -20.54
CA THR A 24 -1.64 -10.31 -19.91
C THR A 24 -1.38 -10.98 -18.57
N PHE A 25 -0.14 -11.41 -18.37
CA PHE A 25 0.34 -11.88 -17.09
C PHE A 25 1.21 -10.81 -16.43
N GLU A 26 0.67 -10.18 -15.39
CA GLU A 26 1.32 -9.09 -14.66
C GLU A 26 1.78 -9.56 -13.28
N VAL A 27 3.01 -9.21 -12.91
CA VAL A 27 3.64 -9.68 -11.68
C VAL A 27 4.32 -8.50 -10.98
N LEU A 28 4.03 -8.34 -9.68
CA LEU A 28 4.73 -7.43 -8.78
C LEU A 28 5.45 -8.25 -7.69
N ILE A 29 6.77 -8.12 -7.62
CA ILE A 29 7.59 -8.77 -6.59
C ILE A 29 8.10 -7.69 -5.64
N LEU A 30 7.72 -7.79 -4.37
CA LEU A 30 8.20 -6.93 -3.29
C LEU A 30 9.02 -7.77 -2.31
N GLY A 31 10.24 -7.33 -2.04
CA GLY A 31 11.15 -7.97 -1.08
C GLY A 31 11.66 -6.96 -0.07
N GLY A 32 11.98 -7.43 1.14
CA GLY A 32 12.49 -6.58 2.19
C GLY A 32 13.12 -7.38 3.33
N ARG A 33 14.05 -6.74 4.05
CA ARG A 33 14.58 -7.31 5.30
C ARG A 33 13.51 -7.16 6.38
N PRO A 34 13.20 -8.22 7.16
CA PRO A 34 12.27 -8.10 8.27
C PRO A 34 12.74 -7.04 9.27
N ILE A 35 11.88 -6.09 9.60
CA ILE A 35 12.15 -5.02 10.59
C ILE A 35 12.24 -5.61 12.01
N ARG A 36 11.44 -6.66 12.29
CA ARG A 36 11.40 -7.38 13.59
C ARG A 36 11.01 -6.52 14.78
N GLU A 37 10.22 -5.48 14.55
CA GLU A 37 9.60 -4.71 15.62
C GLU A 37 8.13 -5.13 15.80
N PRO A 38 7.55 -4.90 16.98
CA PRO A 38 6.11 -5.09 17.17
C PRO A 38 5.33 -4.22 16.18
N VAL A 39 4.20 -4.75 15.70
CA VAL A 39 3.30 -4.06 14.77
C VAL A 39 1.93 -3.95 15.42
N PHE A 40 1.50 -2.72 15.69
CA PHE A 40 0.14 -2.36 16.10
C PHE A 40 -0.45 -1.46 15.03
N HIS A 41 -1.63 -1.80 14.52
CA HIS A 41 -2.29 -1.02 13.48
C HIS A 41 -3.75 -0.74 13.84
N TYR A 42 -4.22 0.45 13.46
CA TYR A 42 -5.62 0.83 13.52
C TYR A 42 -5.91 1.88 12.44
N GLY A 43 -6.81 1.54 11.51
CA GLY A 43 -7.12 2.40 10.37
C GLY A 43 -5.86 2.74 9.55
N PRO A 44 -5.55 4.03 9.31
CA PRO A 44 -4.41 4.45 8.49
C PRO A 44 -3.08 4.46 9.27
N PHE A 45 -3.06 4.11 10.56
CA PHE A 45 -1.88 4.22 11.41
C PHE A 45 -1.28 2.85 11.75
N VAL A 46 0.04 2.75 11.65
CA VAL A 46 0.84 1.60 12.05
C VAL A 46 1.99 2.09 12.92
N MET A 47 2.08 1.58 14.15
CA MET A 47 3.09 1.94 15.16
C MET A 47 3.60 0.70 15.89
N ASN A 48 4.52 0.85 16.84
CA ASN A 48 5.09 -0.25 17.61
C ASN A 48 4.28 -0.58 18.87
N THR A 49 3.45 0.33 19.37
CA THR A 49 2.59 0.08 20.55
C THR A 49 1.16 0.59 20.38
N LYS A 50 0.22 0.05 21.18
CA LYS A 50 -1.17 0.53 21.21
C LYS A 50 -1.27 2.01 21.61
N VAL A 51 -0.43 2.46 22.55
CA VAL A 51 -0.44 3.84 23.04
C VAL A 51 -0.04 4.82 21.93
N GLU A 52 0.98 4.47 21.14
CA GLU A 52 1.40 5.29 19.98
C GLU A 52 0.30 5.42 18.93
N VAL A 53 -0.46 4.35 18.66
CA VAL A 53 -1.60 4.41 17.74
C VAL A 53 -2.71 5.33 18.27
N ILE A 54 -2.99 5.28 19.59
CA ILE A 54 -3.98 6.18 20.21
C ILE A 54 -3.51 7.64 20.10
N GLN A 55 -2.24 7.91 20.40
CA GLN A 55 -1.67 9.26 20.26
C GLN A 55 -1.76 9.77 18.81
N ALA A 56 -1.43 8.93 17.83
CA ALA A 56 -1.53 9.31 16.41
C ALA A 56 -2.97 9.65 16.00
N LEU A 57 -3.96 8.93 16.55
CA LEU A 57 -5.37 9.22 16.34
C LEU A 57 -5.79 10.54 16.98
N GLU A 58 -5.36 10.81 18.22
CA GLU A 58 -5.61 12.07 18.91
C GLU A 58 -4.97 13.26 18.18
N ASP A 59 -3.74 13.10 17.68
CA ASP A 59 -3.05 14.13 16.91
C ASP A 59 -3.75 14.40 15.56
N PHE A 60 -4.26 13.36 14.91
CA PHE A 60 -5.09 13.50 13.71
C PHE A 60 -6.40 14.23 14.01
N GLN A 61 -7.11 13.86 15.08
CA GLN A 61 -8.35 14.51 15.50
C GLN A 61 -8.12 15.98 15.90
N ALA A 62 -6.95 16.29 16.45
CA ALA A 62 -6.54 17.64 16.79
C ALA A 62 -6.02 18.47 15.58
N GLY A 63 -6.01 17.91 14.37
CA GLY A 63 -5.57 18.61 13.16
C GLY A 63 -4.06 18.84 13.08
N LYS A 64 -3.24 18.07 13.81
CA LYS A 64 -1.78 18.27 13.88
C LYS A 64 -1.01 17.73 12.69
N PHE A 65 -1.70 17.13 11.72
CA PHE A 65 -1.10 16.50 10.53
C PHE A 65 -0.94 17.50 9.36
N GLY A 66 -1.29 18.76 9.59
CA GLY A 66 -1.29 19.81 8.58
C GLY A 66 -2.51 19.75 7.67
N ASP A 67 -2.63 20.76 6.81
CA ASP A 67 -3.68 20.88 5.81
C ASP A 67 -3.11 20.62 4.42
N ILE A 68 -3.95 20.13 3.51
CA ILE A 68 -3.58 20.01 2.10
C ILE A 68 -3.66 21.41 1.47
N PRO A 69 -2.56 21.95 0.92
CA PRO A 69 -2.59 23.24 0.25
C PRO A 69 -3.58 23.26 -0.93
N PRO A 70 -4.23 24.40 -1.24
CA PRO A 70 -5.17 24.50 -2.36
C PRO A 70 -4.55 24.16 -3.73
N ASP A 71 -3.24 24.34 -3.87
CA ASP A 71 -2.43 24.10 -5.07
C ASP A 71 -1.65 22.77 -5.02
N ALA A 72 -1.94 21.91 -4.04
CA ALA A 72 -1.29 20.60 -3.94
C ALA A 72 -1.50 19.78 -5.22
N LEU A 73 -0.42 19.14 -5.70
CA LEU A 73 -0.49 18.21 -6.82
C LEU A 73 -1.40 17.04 -6.44
N MET A 74 -2.51 16.85 -7.18
CA MET A 74 -3.41 15.71 -7.01
C MET A 74 -3.27 14.72 -8.19
N PRO A 75 -2.25 13.85 -8.20
CA PRO A 75 -1.95 12.96 -9.33
C PRO A 75 -3.03 11.88 -9.58
N HIS A 76 -3.96 11.68 -8.63
CA HIS A 76 -5.04 10.70 -8.72
C HIS A 76 -6.42 11.33 -8.96
N SER A 77 -6.50 12.57 -9.47
CA SER A 77 -7.77 13.10 -9.94
C SER A 77 -8.21 12.32 -11.19
N TYR A 78 -9.12 11.36 -11.00
CA TYR A 78 -9.82 10.71 -12.10
C TYR A 78 -10.50 11.78 -12.96
N GLY A 79 -10.29 11.73 -14.27
CA GLY A 79 -10.49 12.84 -15.21
C GLY A 79 -11.76 13.66 -14.96
N ARG A 80 -11.59 14.91 -14.51
CA ARG A 80 -12.57 15.96 -14.73
C ARG A 80 -12.41 16.39 -16.18
N THR A 81 -13.16 15.78 -17.09
CA THR A 81 -13.38 16.34 -18.43
C THR A 81 -13.94 17.75 -18.23
N PRO A 82 -13.34 18.81 -18.79
CA PRO A 82 -13.94 20.14 -18.73
C PRO A 82 -15.24 20.10 -19.53
N SER A 83 -16.38 20.30 -18.88
CA SER A 83 -17.62 20.62 -19.59
C SER A 83 -17.42 21.99 -20.25
N VAL A 84 -17.52 22.00 -21.58
CA VAL A 84 -17.66 23.22 -22.40
C VAL A 84 -18.95 23.93 -22.04
#